data_AF-A0A2C2V6W7-F1
#
_entry.id   AF-A0A2C2V6W7-F1
#
_cell.length_a   1.000
_cell.length_b   1.000
_cell.length_c   1.000
_cell.angle_alpha   90.00
_cell.angle_beta   90.00
_cell.angle_gamma   90.00
#
_symmetry.space_group_name_H-M   'P 1'
#
loop_
_entity.id
_entity.type
_entity.pdbx_description
1 polymer ?
#
loop_
_entity_poly.entity_id
_entity_poly.type
_entity_poly.pdbx_seq_one_letter_code
_entity_poly.pdbx_strand_id
1 'polypeptide(L)' 'MSFLRLKSDFLARKHKNEYHFLFVHANGSQLQRITNLVEKENITPSIDSIYNFNDTNKALIKVSTGHSQGKVIVTF' A
#
# COMPACT_ATOMS: atom_id res chain seq x y z
N MET A 1 9.52 4.31 -18.89
CA MET A 1 9.22 3.51 -17.69
C MET A 1 10.49 3.23 -16.85
N SER A 2 11.32 4.24 -16.50
CA SER A 2 12.53 4.02 -15.66
C SER A 2 12.65 4.96 -14.45
N PHE A 3 12.04 6.15 -14.50
CA PHE A 3 12.26 7.18 -13.48
C PHE A 3 11.54 6.92 -12.14
N LEU A 4 10.39 6.23 -12.15
CA LEU A 4 9.57 5.96 -10.95
C LEU A 4 10.15 4.88 -10.01
N ARG A 5 11.15 4.12 -10.46
CA ARG A 5 11.68 2.94 -9.75
C ARG A 5 12.99 3.20 -9.00
N LEU A 6 13.76 4.19 -9.44
CA LEU A 6 15.11 4.49 -8.96
C LEU A 6 15.19 4.69 -7.44
N LYS A 7 14.22 5.42 -6.87
CA LYS A 7 14.18 5.67 -5.42
C LYS A 7 13.96 4.39 -4.62
N SER A 8 13.03 3.53 -5.06
CA SER A 8 12.72 2.26 -4.38
C SER A 8 13.87 1.27 -4.47
N ASP A 9 14.50 1.16 -5.65
CA ASP A 9 15.67 0.29 -5.86
C ASP A 9 16.85 0.74 -5.00
N PHE A 10 17.09 2.06 -4.90
CA PHE A 10 18.13 2.61 -4.02
C PHE A 10 17.87 2.28 -2.54
N LEU A 11 16.63 2.50 -2.06
CA LEU A 11 16.26 2.19 -0.68
C LEU A 11 16.38 0.68 -0.39
N ALA A 12 15.92 -0.18 -1.29
CA ALA A 12 16.03 -1.63 -1.11
C ALA A 12 17.50 -2.06 -1.00
N ARG A 13 18.36 -1.61 -1.91
CA ARG A 13 19.81 -1.89 -1.87
C ARG A 13 20.46 -1.40 -0.57
N LYS A 14 20.11 -0.20 -0.09
CA LYS A 14 20.60 0.34 1.20
C LYS A 14 20.28 -0.59 2.37
N HIS A 15 19.16 -1.30 2.32
CA HIS A 15 18.71 -2.24 3.34
C HIS A 15 19.01 -3.71 3.03
N LYS A 16 19.89 -3.99 2.03
CA LYS A 16 20.19 -5.36 1.55
C LYS A 16 18.95 -6.16 1.12
N ASN A 17 17.94 -5.46 0.63
CA ASN A 17 16.69 -6.02 0.12
C ASN A 17 16.63 -5.85 -1.40
N GLU A 18 15.74 -6.62 -2.04
CA GLU A 18 15.41 -6.47 -3.46
C GLU A 18 14.02 -5.85 -3.64
N TYR A 19 13.91 -4.93 -4.59
CA TYR A 19 12.62 -4.34 -4.97
C TYR A 19 12.12 -4.89 -6.31
N HIS A 20 10.96 -5.55 -6.25
CA HIS A 20 10.27 -6.09 -7.41
C HIS A 20 9.03 -5.25 -7.70
N PHE A 21 9.02 -4.53 -8.84
CA PHE A 21 7.82 -3.84 -9.30
C PHE A 21 6.91 -4.86 -9.99
N LEU A 22 5.68 -4.96 -9.51
CA LEU A 22 4.69 -5.92 -9.97
C LEU A 22 3.62 -5.18 -10.77
N PHE A 23 3.34 -5.65 -11.97
CA PHE A 23 2.10 -5.30 -12.65
C PHE A 23 0.97 -6.11 -12.00
N VAL A 24 -0.03 -5.42 -11.47
CA VAL A 24 -1.14 -6.05 -10.76
C VAL A 24 -2.34 -6.21 -11.69
N HIS A 25 -3.06 -7.31 -11.53
CA HIS A 25 -4.38 -7.53 -12.08
C HIS A 25 -5.31 -7.99 -10.96
N ALA A 26 -6.62 -7.71 -11.08
CA ALA A 26 -7.58 -8.20 -10.10
C ALA A 26 -7.63 -9.74 -10.16
N ASN A 27 -7.41 -10.40 -9.02
CA ASN A 27 -7.49 -11.85 -8.89
C ASN A 27 -7.94 -12.24 -7.47
N GLY A 28 -9.18 -12.69 -7.34
CA GLY A 28 -9.75 -13.05 -6.04
C GLY A 28 -9.06 -14.25 -5.37
N SER A 29 -8.64 -15.26 -6.12
CA SER A 29 -8.00 -16.45 -5.54
C SER A 29 -6.60 -16.13 -5.00
N GLN A 30 -5.86 -15.24 -5.68
CA GLN A 30 -4.59 -14.74 -5.17
C GLN A 30 -4.78 -13.87 -3.93
N LEU A 31 -5.78 -12.98 -3.92
CA LEU A 31 -6.09 -12.16 -2.74
C LEU A 31 -6.45 -13.02 -1.52
N GLN A 32 -7.23 -14.10 -1.70
CA GLN A 32 -7.53 -15.03 -0.62
C GLN A 32 -6.28 -15.70 -0.05
N ARG A 33 -5.34 -16.13 -0.92
CA ARG A 33 -4.06 -16.70 -0.47
C ARG A 33 -3.20 -15.68 0.28
N ILE A 34 -3.22 -14.42 -0.15
CA ILE A 34 -2.53 -13.31 0.54
C ILE A 34 -3.14 -13.06 1.91
N THR A 35 -4.47 -13.03 2.04
CA THR A 35 -5.16 -12.87 3.32
C THR A 35 -4.72 -13.94 4.33
N ASN A 36 -4.73 -15.22 3.93
CA ASN A 36 -4.28 -16.31 4.81
C ASN A 36 -2.83 -16.13 5.29
N LEU A 37 -1.94 -15.62 4.42
CA LEU A 37 -0.55 -15.36 4.78
C LEU A 37 -0.43 -14.18 5.76
N VAL A 38 -1.17 -13.11 5.51
CA VAL A 38 -1.20 -11.92 6.37
C VAL A 38 -1.66 -12.27 7.78
N GLU A 39 -2.73 -13.07 7.90
CA GLU A 39 -3.25 -13.56 9.18
C GLU A 39 -2.27 -14.49 9.88
N LYS A 40 -1.73 -15.49 9.17
CA LYS A 40 -0.78 -16.46 9.75
C LYS A 40 0.48 -15.80 10.30
N GLU A 41 1.04 -14.84 9.56
CA GLU A 41 2.30 -14.19 9.90
C GLU A 41 2.10 -12.91 10.74
N ASN A 42 0.86 -12.62 11.17
CA ASN A 42 0.49 -11.42 11.93
C ASN A 42 1.00 -10.10 11.29
N ILE A 43 0.89 -9.99 9.97
CA ILE A 43 1.38 -8.82 9.22
C ILE A 43 0.38 -7.66 9.41
N THR A 44 0.78 -6.65 10.19
CA THR A 44 -0.05 -5.46 10.40
C THR A 44 0.16 -4.43 9.29
N PRO A 45 -0.88 -4.02 8.54
CA PRO A 45 -0.73 -2.95 7.55
C PRO A 45 -0.47 -1.62 8.23
N SER A 46 0.43 -0.80 7.66
CA SER A 46 0.57 0.59 8.07
C SER A 46 -0.68 1.37 7.66
N ILE A 47 -1.38 1.94 8.63
CA ILE A 47 -2.54 2.81 8.43
C ILE A 47 -2.05 4.25 8.62
N ASP A 48 -2.27 5.09 7.61
CA ASP A 48 -1.95 6.52 7.68
C ASP A 48 -3.06 7.29 8.39
N SER A 49 -4.32 7.07 7.97
CA SER A 49 -5.48 7.80 8.50
C SER A 49 -6.78 7.04 8.23
N ILE A 50 -7.79 7.32 9.05
CA ILE A 50 -9.13 6.74 8.97
C ILE A 50 -10.14 7.89 8.89
N TYR A 51 -11.08 7.78 7.94
CA TYR A 51 -12.17 8.73 7.73
C TYR A 51 -13.52 8.02 7.79
N ASN A 52 -14.57 8.72 8.24
CA ASN A 52 -15.93 8.26 8.05
C ASN A 52 -16.35 8.41 6.59
N PHE A 53 -17.36 7.65 6.15
CA PHE A 53 -17.86 7.70 4.78
C PHE A 53 -18.26 9.12 4.34
N ASN A 54 -18.86 9.90 5.25
CA ASN A 54 -19.23 11.30 5.01
C ASN A 54 -18.02 12.23 4.74
N ASP A 55 -16.81 11.81 5.12
CA ASP A 55 -15.57 12.56 4.95
C ASP A 55 -14.71 12.07 3.76
N THR A 56 -15.29 11.27 2.84
CA THR A 56 -14.55 10.72 1.69
C THR A 56 -13.79 11.79 0.88
N ASN A 57 -14.35 12.98 0.72
CA ASN A 57 -13.65 14.08 0.04
C ASN A 57 -12.33 14.47 0.74
N LYS A 58 -12.30 14.47 2.08
CA LYS A 58 -11.07 14.75 2.85
C LYS A 58 -10.06 13.61 2.69
N ALA A 59 -10.52 12.36 2.65
CA ALA A 59 -9.67 11.19 2.40
C ALA A 59 -9.00 11.27 1.00
N LEU A 60 -9.76 11.65 -0.03
CA LEU A 60 -9.24 11.83 -1.39
C LEU A 60 -8.21 12.96 -1.47
N ILE A 61 -8.45 14.08 -0.79
CA ILE A 61 -7.47 15.18 -0.69
C ILE A 61 -6.19 14.68 -0.01
N LYS A 62 -6.28 13.91 1.07
CA LYS A 62 -5.10 13.36 1.76
C LYS A 62 -4.25 12.49 0.82
N VAL A 63 -4.87 11.62 0.03
CA VAL A 63 -4.15 10.75 -0.93
C VAL A 63 -3.51 11.55 -2.06
N SER A 64 -4.20 12.58 -2.58
CA SER A 64 -3.71 13.35 -3.73
C SER A 64 -2.42 14.15 -3.45
N THR A 65 -2.15 14.48 -2.19
CA THR A 65 -0.92 15.19 -1.79
C THR A 65 0.37 14.37 -1.92
N GLY A 66 0.30 13.06 -2.15
CA GLY A 66 1.48 12.21 -2.32
C GLY A 66 2.30 11.94 -1.05
N HIS A 67 1.83 12.40 0.12
CA HIS A 67 2.51 12.27 1.42
C HIS A 67 1.85 11.26 2.37
N SER A 68 0.99 10.37 1.86
CA SER A 68 0.37 9.34 2.70
C SER A 68 1.40 8.29 3.12
N GLN A 69 1.55 8.06 4.42
CA GLN A 69 2.46 7.05 4.99
C GLN A 69 1.70 5.77 5.35
N GLY A 70 1.26 5.05 4.33
CA GLY A 70 0.46 3.83 4.49
C GLY A 70 -0.89 3.92 3.80
N LYS A 71 -1.85 3.14 4.30
CA LYS A 71 -3.21 3.06 3.75
C LYS A 71 -4.10 4.12 4.38
N VAL A 72 -4.90 4.80 3.56
CA VAL A 72 -6.02 5.64 3.99
C VAL A 72 -7.28 4.79 3.95
N ILE A 73 -8.01 4.72 5.07
CA ILE A 73 -9.19 3.86 5.23
C ILE A 73 -10.45 4.73 5.33
N VAL A 74 -11.51 4.31 4.65
CA VAL A 74 -12.86 4.88 4.81
C VAL A 74 -13.74 3.84 5.50
N THR A 75 -14.43 4.25 6.54
CA THR A 75 -15.31 3.41 7.38
C THR A 75 -16.77 3.84 7.22
N PHE A 76 -17.71 2.89 7.36
CA PHE A 76 -19.15 3.09 7.21
C PHE A 76 -19.85 3.14 8.58
#